data_AF-A0A1X6N7Q0-F1
#
_entry.id   AF-A0A1X6N7Q0-F1
#
_cell.length_a   1.000
_cell.length_b   1.000
_cell.length_c   1.000
_cell.angle_alpha   90.00
_cell.angle_beta   90.00
_cell.angle_gamma   90.00
#
_symmetry.space_group_name_H-M   'P 1'
#
loop_
_entity.id
_entity.type
_entity.pdbx_description
1 polymer ?
#
loop_
_entity_poly.entity_id
_entity_poly.type
_entity_poly.pdbx_seq_one_letter_code
_entity_poly.pdbx_strand_id
1 'polypeptide(L)'
;MAHELLDKRSAKYSHRPFFAMASEVIGWKWALPIMDYGEKWKRHRKYLQQFFHKQNIPKYYNIELKEAHHLFNDFLDDPDNFTAHIKRLAGGVTMVLTYGHEVKSLEEPFIRIAEKGVLTIEAVSAVGAHVVDFVPWMIKRLSPGTREDLHDFIYKPFNYVKERLTQGTAVPCYTTTLLEETKGDDDEVIRGTAAITYSGWLRNDHVGFDDRHDCPGGGPSNTDACTGRDG
;
A
#
# COMPACT_ATOMS: atom_id res chain seq x y z
N MET A 1 -17.40 2.39 23.74
CA MET A 1 -18.38 2.38 22.62
C MET A 1 -17.79 1.90 21.29
N ALA A 2 -16.56 2.25 20.90
CA ALA A 2 -15.95 1.74 19.65
C ALA A 2 -15.74 0.21 19.65
N HIS A 3 -15.32 -0.38 20.77
CA HIS A 3 -15.07 -1.81 20.89
C HIS A 3 -16.35 -2.66 20.73
N GLU A 4 -17.49 -2.18 21.21
CA GLU A 4 -18.75 -2.94 21.11
C GLU A 4 -19.35 -2.94 19.69
N LEU A 5 -19.16 -1.85 18.95
CA LEU A 5 -19.58 -1.75 17.55
C LEU A 5 -18.68 -2.57 16.61
N LEU A 6 -17.36 -2.47 16.79
CA LEU A 6 -16.38 -3.15 15.94
C LEU A 6 -16.24 -4.64 16.23
N ASP A 7 -16.52 -5.09 17.45
CA ASP A 7 -16.27 -6.48 17.87
C ASP A 7 -17.55 -7.32 17.99
N LYS A 8 -18.63 -6.76 18.58
CA LYS A 8 -19.90 -7.51 18.79
C LYS A 8 -20.95 -7.33 17.70
N ARG A 9 -20.86 -6.27 16.87
CA ARG A 9 -21.86 -5.97 15.82
C ARG A 9 -21.26 -5.75 14.43
N SER A 10 -19.99 -6.08 14.21
CA SER A 10 -19.35 -5.94 12.89
C SER A 10 -20.15 -6.66 11.80
N ALA A 11 -20.68 -7.85 12.06
CA ALA A 11 -21.50 -8.57 11.09
C ALA A 11 -22.80 -7.83 10.66
N LYS A 12 -23.32 -6.86 11.45
CA LYS A 12 -24.53 -6.07 11.12
C LYS A 12 -24.23 -4.71 10.49
N TYR A 13 -23.05 -4.12 10.73
CA TYR A 13 -22.69 -2.77 10.26
C TYR A 13 -21.49 -2.74 9.29
N SER A 14 -20.92 -3.90 8.92
CA SER A 14 -19.83 -3.99 7.93
C SER A 14 -20.32 -3.93 6.49
N HIS A 15 -21.42 -3.23 6.21
CA HIS A 15 -21.81 -2.96 4.83
C HIS A 15 -20.84 -1.90 4.31
N ARG A 16 -19.77 -2.36 3.64
CA ARG A 16 -18.83 -1.46 2.97
C ARG A 16 -19.62 -0.73 1.87
N PRO A 17 -19.43 0.60 1.71
CA PRO A 17 -20.05 1.33 0.61
C PRO A 17 -19.77 0.59 -0.70
N PHE A 18 -20.77 0.48 -1.59
CA PHE A 18 -20.56 -0.20 -2.86
C PHE A 18 -19.62 0.64 -3.74
N PHE A 19 -18.37 0.19 -3.90
CA PHE A 19 -17.38 0.85 -4.73
C PHE A 19 -17.57 0.45 -6.20
N ALA A 20 -18.55 1.04 -6.89
CA ALA A 20 -18.92 0.68 -8.26
C ALA A 20 -17.72 0.74 -9.24
N MET A 21 -16.88 1.77 -9.15
CA MET A 21 -15.65 1.85 -9.96
C MET A 21 -14.71 0.67 -9.70
N ALA A 22 -14.36 0.44 -8.43
CA ALA A 22 -13.38 -0.59 -8.08
C ALA A 22 -13.94 -2.00 -8.37
N SER A 23 -15.20 -2.26 -8.04
CA SER A 23 -15.80 -3.59 -8.14
C SER A 23 -16.25 -3.97 -9.55
N GLU A 24 -16.98 -3.10 -10.26
CA GLU A 24 -17.60 -3.41 -11.56
C GLU A 24 -16.73 -2.98 -12.75
N VAL A 25 -16.03 -1.85 -12.65
CA VAL A 25 -15.22 -1.33 -13.77
C VAL A 25 -13.81 -1.92 -13.77
N ILE A 26 -13.17 -2.00 -12.59
CA ILE A 26 -11.82 -2.56 -12.46
C ILE A 26 -11.82 -4.06 -12.15
N GLY A 27 -12.89 -4.59 -11.53
CA GLY A 27 -12.99 -6.01 -11.19
C GLY A 27 -12.30 -6.39 -9.88
N TRP A 28 -12.14 -5.45 -8.95
CA TRP A 28 -11.43 -5.62 -7.67
C TRP A 28 -12.26 -6.29 -6.56
N LYS A 29 -13.13 -7.21 -6.94
CA LYS A 29 -13.89 -8.04 -5.98
C LYS A 29 -12.98 -8.95 -5.14
N TRP A 30 -11.69 -9.04 -5.48
CA TRP A 30 -10.66 -9.78 -4.75
C TRP A 30 -10.02 -9.00 -3.58
N ALA A 31 -10.14 -7.67 -3.53
CA ALA A 31 -9.46 -6.85 -2.53
C ALA A 31 -10.23 -6.84 -1.19
N LEU A 32 -9.60 -7.32 -0.10
CA LEU A 32 -10.21 -7.40 1.24
C LEU A 32 -10.87 -6.11 1.75
N PRO A 33 -10.34 -4.89 1.48
CA PRO A 33 -10.98 -3.65 1.93
C PRO A 33 -12.28 -3.30 1.20
N ILE A 34 -12.62 -3.98 0.12
CA ILE A 34 -13.82 -3.73 -0.71
C ILE A 34 -14.70 -4.99 -0.78
N MET A 35 -14.14 -6.16 -0.41
CA MET A 35 -14.82 -7.44 -0.43
C MET A 35 -15.98 -7.51 0.57
N ASP A 36 -17.10 -8.05 0.11
CA ASP A 36 -18.25 -8.39 0.93
C ASP A 36 -17.90 -9.44 1.98
N TYR A 37 -18.58 -9.37 3.12
CA TYR A 37 -18.40 -10.37 4.17
C TYR A 37 -18.92 -11.74 3.70
N GLY A 38 -18.04 -12.75 3.73
CA GLY A 38 -18.34 -14.11 3.28
C GLY A 38 -17.17 -15.06 3.52
N GLU A 39 -17.25 -16.30 3.02
CA GLU A 39 -16.20 -17.30 3.19
C GLU A 39 -14.85 -16.86 2.60
N LYS A 40 -14.88 -16.15 1.45
CA LYS A 40 -13.66 -15.59 0.84
C LYS A 40 -13.00 -14.55 1.74
N TRP A 41 -13.79 -13.67 2.37
CA TRP A 41 -13.29 -12.66 3.32
C TRP A 41 -12.67 -13.31 4.56
N LYS A 42 -13.35 -14.32 5.12
CA LYS A 42 -12.84 -15.07 6.28
C LYS A 42 -11.51 -15.75 5.95
N ARG A 43 -11.38 -16.31 4.74
CA ARG A 43 -10.14 -16.96 4.31
C ARG A 43 -8.98 -15.99 4.15
N HIS A 44 -9.19 -14.85 3.49
CA HIS A 44 -8.18 -13.78 3.42
C HIS A 44 -7.73 -13.34 4.82
N ARG A 45 -8.70 -13.12 5.73
CA ARG A 45 -8.40 -12.71 7.10
C ARG A 45 -7.63 -13.79 7.86
N LYS A 46 -7.97 -15.08 7.68
CA LYS A 46 -7.24 -16.20 8.28
C LYS A 46 -5.77 -16.19 7.85
N TYR A 47 -5.47 -16.07 6.56
CA TYR A 47 -4.09 -16.06 6.08
C TYR A 47 -3.29 -14.85 6.57
N LEU A 48 -3.87 -13.66 6.55
CA LEU A 48 -3.22 -12.47 7.09
C LEU A 48 -2.98 -12.60 8.60
N GLN A 49 -3.97 -13.09 9.36
CA GLN A 49 -3.82 -13.28 10.81
C GLN A 49 -2.79 -14.34 11.17
N GLN A 50 -2.70 -15.42 10.39
CA GLN A 50 -1.68 -16.44 10.57
C GLN A 50 -0.28 -15.84 10.36
N PHE A 51 -0.09 -15.08 9.28
CA PHE A 51 1.21 -14.50 8.98
C PHE A 51 1.64 -13.41 9.98
N PHE A 52 0.74 -12.48 10.31
CA PHE A 52 0.98 -11.40 11.27
C PHE A 52 0.75 -11.80 12.73
N HIS A 53 0.64 -13.10 13.02
CA HIS A 53 0.49 -13.57 14.39
C HIS A 53 1.73 -13.22 15.22
N LYS A 54 1.55 -12.78 16.47
CA LYS A 54 2.67 -12.38 17.35
C LYS A 54 3.75 -13.45 17.53
N GLN A 55 3.35 -14.72 17.40
CA GLN A 55 4.26 -15.87 17.51
C GLN A 55 5.23 -15.99 16.33
N ASN A 56 4.92 -15.38 15.18
CA ASN A 56 5.80 -15.39 14.02
C ASN A 56 6.78 -14.21 14.00
N ILE A 57 6.60 -13.20 14.86
CA ILE A 57 7.50 -12.03 14.95
C ILE A 57 8.99 -12.44 15.06
N PRO A 58 9.39 -13.43 15.89
CA PRO A 58 10.79 -13.81 15.98
C PRO A 58 11.42 -14.31 14.67
N LYS A 59 10.61 -14.79 13.72
CA LYS A 59 11.10 -15.23 12.41
C LYS A 59 11.51 -14.04 11.53
N TYR A 60 11.00 -12.86 11.81
CA TYR A 60 11.22 -11.65 11.02
C TYR A 60 12.38 -10.80 11.52
N TYR A 61 12.89 -11.03 12.74
CA TYR A 61 13.98 -10.25 13.32
C TYR A 61 15.25 -10.19 12.46
N ASN A 62 15.61 -11.29 11.80
CA ASN A 62 16.78 -11.30 10.92
C ASN A 62 16.59 -10.40 9.69
N ILE A 63 15.35 -10.33 9.18
CA ILE A 63 15.00 -9.47 8.04
C ILE A 63 15.00 -8.01 8.50
N GLU A 64 14.34 -7.71 9.63
CA GLU A 64 14.31 -6.36 10.20
C GLU A 64 15.73 -5.85 10.53
N LEU A 65 16.59 -6.69 11.10
CA LEU A 65 17.96 -6.32 11.43
C LEU A 65 18.79 -6.02 10.17
N LYS A 66 18.66 -6.85 9.13
CA LYS A 66 19.36 -6.63 7.86
C LYS A 66 18.91 -5.31 7.21
N GLU A 67 17.60 -5.07 7.18
CA GLU A 67 17.04 -3.87 6.60
C GLU A 67 17.36 -2.61 7.44
N ALA A 68 17.48 -2.75 8.77
CA ALA A 68 17.97 -1.70 9.64
C ALA A 68 19.44 -1.37 9.39
N HIS A 69 20.30 -2.36 9.15
CA HIS A 69 21.69 -2.10 8.77
C HIS A 69 21.79 -1.36 7.43
N HIS A 70 20.97 -1.72 6.44
CA HIS A 70 20.91 -0.98 5.18
C HIS A 70 20.47 0.46 5.42
N LEU A 71 19.41 0.68 6.21
CA LEU A 71 18.95 2.02 6.57
C LEU A 71 20.06 2.88 7.20
N PHE A 72 20.85 2.32 8.11
CA PHE A 72 21.96 3.06 8.72
C PHE A 72 23.07 3.40 7.72
N ASN A 73 23.37 2.51 6.77
CA ASN A 73 24.32 2.82 5.70
C ASN A 73 23.78 3.93 4.79
N ASP A 74 22.50 3.87 4.41
CA ASP A 74 21.85 4.88 3.59
C ASP A 74 21.90 6.27 4.28
N PHE A 75 21.73 6.32 5.61
CA PHE A 75 21.89 7.55 6.40
C PHE A 75 23.32 8.06 6.50
N LEU A 76 24.32 7.18 6.49
CA LEU A 76 25.72 7.58 6.50
C LEU A 76 26.13 8.22 5.16
N ASP A 77 25.56 7.73 4.07
CA ASP A 77 25.83 8.23 2.72
C ASP A 77 25.03 9.52 2.41
N ASP A 78 23.78 9.60 2.86
CA ASP A 78 22.87 10.72 2.56
C ASP A 78 21.89 11.01 3.71
N PRO A 79 22.28 11.78 4.73
CA PRO A 79 21.45 12.03 5.91
C PRO A 79 20.23 12.92 5.64
N ASP A 80 20.24 13.73 4.57
CA ASP A 80 19.20 14.73 4.30
C ASP A 80 17.93 14.09 3.71
N ASN A 81 18.04 12.90 3.09
CA ASN A 81 16.94 12.18 2.46
C ASN A 81 16.21 11.19 3.39
N PHE A 82 15.94 11.60 4.63
CA PHE A 82 15.30 10.76 5.67
C PHE A 82 14.03 10.06 5.21
N THR A 83 13.12 10.79 4.57
CA THR A 83 11.83 10.26 4.12
C THR A 83 12.02 9.16 3.07
N ALA A 84 12.96 9.32 2.14
CA ALA A 84 13.26 8.31 1.12
C ALA A 84 13.79 7.02 1.76
N HIS A 85 14.70 7.15 2.73
CA HIS A 85 15.29 6.01 3.43
C HIS A 85 14.27 5.20 4.24
N ILE A 86 13.35 5.88 4.93
CA ILE A 86 12.25 5.21 5.65
C ILE A 86 11.29 4.52 4.68
N LYS A 87 10.98 5.15 3.53
CA LYS A 87 10.17 4.50 2.48
C LYS A 87 10.86 3.25 1.95
N ARG A 88 12.16 3.32 1.66
CA ARG A 88 12.95 2.17 1.19
C ARG A 88 12.98 1.05 2.21
N LEU A 89 13.16 1.38 3.50
CA LEU A 89 13.09 0.42 4.60
C LEU A 89 11.73 -0.31 4.59
N ALA A 90 10.63 0.44 4.59
CA ALA A 90 9.29 -0.13 4.67
C ALA A 90 8.95 -1.00 3.44
N GLY A 91 9.35 -0.55 2.24
CA GLY A 91 9.19 -1.31 1.00
C GLY A 91 10.08 -2.55 0.93
N GLY A 92 11.32 -2.45 1.38
CA GLY A 92 12.28 -3.56 1.44
C GLY A 92 11.82 -4.66 2.40
N VAL A 93 11.51 -4.30 3.65
CA VAL A 93 10.96 -5.24 4.64
C VAL A 93 9.70 -5.93 4.09
N THR A 94 8.78 -5.15 3.50
CA THR A 94 7.55 -5.71 2.94
C THR A 94 7.85 -6.69 1.80
N MET A 95 8.68 -6.31 0.81
CA MET A 95 9.02 -7.16 -0.34
C MET A 95 9.72 -8.46 0.06
N VAL A 96 10.63 -8.41 1.03
CA VAL A 96 11.32 -9.60 1.54
C VAL A 96 10.31 -10.50 2.25
N LEU A 97 9.46 -9.94 3.11
CA LEU A 97 8.47 -10.72 3.87
C LEU A 97 7.39 -11.34 2.98
N THR A 98 6.88 -10.60 1.99
CA THR A 98 5.78 -11.06 1.15
C THR A 98 6.25 -11.94 0.00
N TYR A 99 7.26 -11.48 -0.75
CA TYR A 99 7.69 -12.09 -2.01
C TYR A 99 9.12 -12.67 -1.97
N GLY A 100 9.83 -12.58 -0.84
CA GLY A 100 11.19 -13.11 -0.73
C GLY A 100 12.18 -12.39 -1.65
N HIS A 101 11.91 -11.12 -1.96
CA HIS A 101 12.73 -10.30 -2.85
C HIS A 101 13.40 -9.19 -2.07
N GLU A 102 14.73 -9.13 -2.16
CA GLU A 102 15.53 -8.08 -1.52
C GLU A 102 15.60 -6.86 -2.44
N VAL A 103 15.09 -5.74 -1.94
CA VAL A 103 15.09 -4.45 -2.65
C VAL A 103 16.40 -3.74 -2.36
N LYS A 104 17.14 -3.37 -3.40
CA LYS A 104 18.41 -2.64 -3.24
C LYS A 104 18.24 -1.13 -3.33
N SER A 105 17.23 -0.65 -4.05
CA SER A 105 17.00 0.78 -4.23
C SER A 105 15.53 1.12 -4.51
N LEU A 106 15.14 2.38 -4.33
CA LEU A 106 13.79 2.87 -4.63
C LEU A 106 13.48 2.85 -6.14
N GLU A 107 14.50 2.92 -7.00
CA GLU A 107 14.32 2.89 -8.45
C GLU A 107 14.02 1.48 -8.99
N GLU A 108 14.03 0.47 -8.13
CA GLU A 108 13.77 -0.89 -8.54
C GLU A 108 12.37 -1.05 -9.16
N PRO A 109 12.23 -1.92 -10.18
CA PRO A 109 10.97 -2.08 -10.91
C PRO A 109 9.79 -2.41 -10.00
N PHE A 110 9.99 -3.22 -8.96
CA PHE A 110 8.91 -3.59 -8.05
C PHE A 110 8.41 -2.39 -7.26
N ILE A 111 9.29 -1.58 -6.67
CA ILE A 111 8.91 -0.36 -5.92
C ILE A 111 8.13 0.59 -6.82
N ARG A 112 8.60 0.83 -8.04
CA ARG A 112 7.89 1.70 -9.01
C ARG A 112 6.52 1.15 -9.42
N ILE A 113 6.40 -0.16 -9.58
CA ILE A 113 5.10 -0.83 -9.82
C ILE A 113 4.19 -0.64 -8.60
N ALA A 114 4.75 -0.70 -7.39
CA ALA A 114 4.02 -0.50 -6.14
C ALA A 114 3.43 0.90 -6.06
N GLU A 115 4.27 1.92 -6.25
CA GLU A 115 3.89 3.34 -6.20
C GLU A 115 2.81 3.67 -7.23
N LYS A 116 3.03 3.29 -8.50
CA LYS A 116 2.04 3.49 -9.57
C LYS A 116 0.74 2.75 -9.27
N GLY A 117 0.85 1.52 -8.80
CA GLY A 117 -0.29 0.70 -8.40
C GLY A 117 -1.13 1.45 -7.36
N VAL A 118 -0.53 1.82 -6.22
CA VAL A 118 -1.20 2.50 -5.10
C VAL A 118 -1.81 3.84 -5.49
N LEU A 119 -1.10 4.70 -6.23
CA LEU A 119 -1.68 5.95 -6.74
C LEU A 119 -2.92 5.70 -7.59
N THR A 120 -2.90 4.63 -8.39
CA THR A 120 -4.04 4.20 -9.19
C THR A 120 -5.18 3.66 -8.32
N ILE A 121 -4.88 2.95 -7.23
CA ILE A 121 -5.88 2.51 -6.24
C ILE A 121 -6.56 3.72 -5.61
N GLU A 122 -5.78 4.68 -5.14
CA GLU A 122 -6.29 5.86 -4.46
C GLU A 122 -7.17 6.70 -5.38
N ALA A 123 -6.69 6.91 -6.62
CA ALA A 123 -7.45 7.60 -7.64
C ALA A 123 -8.81 6.95 -7.89
N VAL A 124 -8.92 5.61 -7.87
CA VAL A 124 -10.17 4.92 -8.20
C VAL A 124 -11.03 4.55 -6.97
N SER A 125 -10.44 4.50 -5.78
CA SER A 125 -11.16 4.21 -4.53
C SER A 125 -11.78 5.44 -3.86
N ALA A 126 -11.55 6.63 -4.38
CA ALA A 126 -12.20 7.87 -3.95
C ALA A 126 -13.71 7.84 -4.25
N VAL A 127 -14.50 7.43 -3.24
CA VAL A 127 -15.97 7.39 -3.29
C VAL A 127 -16.53 8.80 -3.45
N GLY A 128 -17.39 8.99 -4.45
CA GLY A 128 -18.03 10.28 -4.75
C GLY A 128 -17.19 11.20 -5.63
N ALA A 129 -15.94 10.84 -5.95
CA ALA A 129 -15.13 11.54 -6.95
C ALA A 129 -15.51 11.15 -8.39
N HIS A 130 -16.22 10.03 -8.56
CA HIS A 130 -16.59 9.50 -9.88
C HIS A 130 -18.08 9.61 -10.12
N VAL A 131 -18.46 10.08 -11.32
CA VAL A 131 -19.85 10.16 -11.77
C VAL A 131 -20.56 8.80 -11.72
N VAL A 132 -19.80 7.70 -11.84
CA VAL A 132 -20.37 6.34 -11.77
C VAL A 132 -20.95 5.99 -10.39
N ASP A 133 -20.46 6.63 -9.31
CA ASP A 133 -20.94 6.34 -7.95
C ASP A 133 -22.37 6.87 -7.75
N PHE A 134 -22.76 7.87 -8.55
CA PHE A 134 -24.12 8.43 -8.58
C PHE A 134 -24.98 7.87 -9.72
N VAL A 135 -24.35 7.45 -10.82
CA VAL A 135 -25.04 6.98 -12.03
C VAL A 135 -24.38 5.70 -12.57
N PRO A 136 -24.71 4.52 -12.01
CA PRO A 136 -24.02 3.25 -12.30
C PRO A 136 -24.10 2.77 -13.76
N TRP A 137 -25.11 3.21 -14.51
CA TRP A 137 -25.34 2.80 -15.90
C TRP A 137 -24.52 3.62 -16.91
N MET A 138 -23.88 4.71 -16.50
CA MET A 138 -23.03 5.52 -17.36
C MET A 138 -21.59 5.01 -17.28
N ILE A 139 -21.33 3.87 -17.92
CA ILE A 139 -19.98 3.30 -17.99
C ILE A 139 -19.10 4.27 -18.78
N LYS A 140 -18.10 4.85 -18.12
CA LYS A 140 -17.04 5.61 -18.79
C LYS A 140 -15.68 4.99 -18.53
N ARG A 141 -14.93 4.94 -19.63
CA ARG A 141 -13.58 4.40 -19.81
C ARG A 141 -12.68 4.78 -18.64
N LEU A 142 -12.00 3.76 -18.12
CA LEU A 142 -10.78 3.94 -17.34
C LEU A 142 -9.78 4.76 -18.15
N SER A 143 -8.99 5.61 -17.48
CA SER A 143 -7.82 6.21 -18.14
C SER A 143 -6.96 5.09 -18.73
N PRO A 144 -6.43 5.29 -19.95
CA PRO A 144 -5.54 4.31 -20.56
C PRO A 144 -4.32 4.09 -19.65
N GLY A 145 -3.96 2.83 -19.38
CA GLY A 145 -2.86 2.47 -18.47
C GLY A 145 -3.30 2.02 -17.08
N THR A 146 -4.47 2.44 -16.59
CA THR A 146 -4.94 2.11 -15.23
C THR A 146 -5.16 0.60 -15.04
N ARG A 147 -5.66 -0.10 -16.08
CA ARG A 147 -5.88 -1.54 -15.98
C ARG A 147 -4.55 -2.30 -15.98
N GLU A 148 -3.60 -1.81 -16.77
CA GLU A 148 -2.26 -2.37 -16.93
C GLU A 148 -1.44 -2.19 -15.64
N ASP A 149 -1.42 -0.99 -15.07
CA ASP A 149 -0.69 -0.67 -13.82
C ASP A 149 -1.22 -1.52 -12.65
N LEU A 150 -2.55 -1.66 -12.54
CA LEU A 150 -3.16 -2.49 -11.50
C LEU A 150 -2.94 -3.97 -11.74
N HIS A 151 -2.98 -4.43 -12.99
CA HIS A 151 -2.64 -5.81 -13.33
C HIS A 151 -1.19 -6.11 -12.96
N ASP A 152 -0.27 -5.23 -13.33
CA ASP A 152 1.15 -5.36 -13.02
C ASP A 152 1.42 -5.38 -11.52
N PHE A 153 0.74 -4.52 -10.76
CA PHE A 153 0.83 -4.46 -9.30
C PHE A 153 0.48 -5.80 -8.62
N ILE A 154 -0.52 -6.50 -9.13
CA ILE A 154 -1.03 -7.75 -8.53
C ILE A 154 -0.26 -8.96 -9.05
N TYR A 155 0.01 -9.02 -10.36
CA TYR A 155 0.46 -10.24 -11.01
C TYR A 155 1.97 -10.34 -11.12
N LYS A 156 2.72 -9.24 -11.35
CA LYS A 156 4.17 -9.32 -11.54
C LYS A 156 4.91 -9.87 -10.31
N PRO A 157 4.71 -9.34 -9.09
CA PRO A 157 5.39 -9.87 -7.91
C PRO A 157 4.98 -11.31 -7.59
N PHE A 158 3.71 -11.66 -7.80
CA PHE A 158 3.20 -13.01 -7.54
C PHE A 158 3.76 -14.04 -8.54
N ASN A 159 3.77 -13.72 -9.83
CA ASN A 159 4.32 -14.59 -10.87
C ASN A 159 5.82 -14.78 -10.68
N TYR A 160 6.55 -13.73 -10.29
CA TYR A 160 7.96 -13.82 -9.94
C TYR A 160 8.24 -14.89 -8.86
N VAL A 161 7.41 -14.93 -7.81
CA VAL A 161 7.54 -15.97 -6.77
C VAL A 161 7.21 -17.35 -7.31
N LYS A 162 6.14 -17.49 -8.11
CA LYS A 162 5.79 -18.79 -8.72
C LYS A 162 6.90 -19.32 -9.62
N GLU A 163 7.49 -18.47 -10.43
CA GLU A 163 8.63 -18.84 -11.29
C GLU A 163 9.80 -19.35 -10.45
N ARG A 164 10.19 -18.62 -9.39
CA ARG A 164 11.25 -19.06 -8.48
C ARG A 164 10.92 -20.36 -7.75
N LEU A 165 9.65 -20.57 -7.42
CA LEU A 165 9.20 -21.81 -6.80
C LEU A 165 9.36 -23.00 -7.76
N THR A 166 8.98 -22.82 -9.03
CA THR A 166 9.17 -23.85 -10.06
C THR A 166 10.65 -24.13 -10.37
N GLN A 167 11.51 -23.12 -10.22
CA GLN A 167 12.96 -23.24 -10.40
C GLN A 167 13.68 -23.84 -9.18
N GLY A 168 12.99 -23.99 -8.05
CA GLY A 168 13.59 -24.46 -6.80
C GLY A 168 14.52 -23.44 -6.11
N THR A 169 14.49 -22.17 -6.52
CA THR A 169 15.31 -21.09 -5.96
C THR A 169 14.49 -20.11 -5.10
N ALA A 170 13.30 -20.52 -4.68
CA ALA A 170 12.41 -19.69 -3.88
C ALA A 170 12.96 -19.50 -2.46
N VAL A 171 12.93 -18.26 -1.98
CA VAL A 171 13.24 -17.91 -0.59
C VAL A 171 11.95 -18.10 0.24
N PRO A 172 12.02 -18.66 1.46
CA PRO A 172 10.86 -18.73 2.34
C PRO A 172 10.26 -17.35 2.61
N CYS A 173 9.03 -17.11 2.15
CA CYS A 173 8.28 -15.88 2.35
C CYS A 173 6.78 -16.19 2.50
N TYR A 174 5.96 -15.18 2.78
CA TYR A 174 4.50 -15.33 2.90
C TYR A 174 3.89 -16.10 1.72
N THR A 175 4.21 -15.67 0.49
CA THR A 175 3.63 -16.25 -0.72
C THR A 175 4.10 -17.68 -0.93
N THR A 176 5.38 -18.01 -0.72
CA THR A 176 5.87 -19.39 -0.92
C THR A 176 5.27 -20.33 0.11
N THR A 177 5.23 -19.94 1.38
CA THR A 177 4.66 -20.77 2.46
C THR A 177 3.19 -21.09 2.18
N LEU A 178 2.39 -20.09 1.77
CA LEU A 178 0.99 -20.34 1.46
C LEU A 178 0.78 -21.16 0.18
N LEU A 179 1.61 -20.95 -0.84
CA LEU A 179 1.54 -21.74 -2.08
C LEU A 179 1.86 -23.22 -1.81
N GLU A 180 2.85 -23.50 -0.96
CA GLU A 180 3.22 -24.85 -0.55
C GLU A 180 2.13 -25.51 0.31
N GLU A 181 1.59 -24.79 1.30
CA GLU A 181 0.54 -25.29 2.19
C GLU A 181 -0.78 -25.61 1.44
N THR A 182 -1.14 -24.76 0.47
CA THR A 182 -2.38 -24.91 -0.31
C THR A 182 -2.20 -25.74 -1.57
N LYS A 183 -0.97 -26.15 -1.91
CA LYS A 183 -0.62 -26.84 -3.17
C LYS A 183 -1.11 -26.11 -4.43
N GLY A 184 -1.22 -24.78 -4.36
CA GLY A 184 -1.68 -23.93 -5.47
C GLY A 184 -3.19 -23.92 -5.73
N ASP A 185 -4.01 -24.52 -4.85
CA ASP A 185 -5.48 -24.54 -5.02
C ASP A 185 -6.14 -23.19 -4.70
N ASP A 186 -5.42 -22.28 -4.02
CA ASP A 186 -5.95 -21.00 -3.54
C ASP A 186 -5.16 -19.76 -4.02
N ASP A 187 -4.53 -19.87 -5.19
CA ASP A 187 -3.69 -18.83 -5.81
C ASP A 187 -4.36 -17.45 -5.84
N GLU A 188 -5.67 -17.39 -6.09
CA GLU A 188 -6.39 -16.11 -6.16
C GLU A 188 -6.41 -15.39 -4.81
N VAL A 189 -6.65 -16.14 -3.72
CA VAL A 189 -6.70 -15.60 -2.36
C VAL A 189 -5.30 -15.20 -1.90
N ILE A 190 -4.30 -16.04 -2.17
CA ILE A 190 -2.90 -15.77 -1.80
C ILE A 190 -2.38 -14.52 -2.51
N ARG A 191 -2.65 -14.40 -3.81
CA ARG A 191 -2.27 -13.22 -4.59
C ARG A 191 -2.97 -11.96 -4.07
N GLY A 192 -4.26 -12.07 -3.74
CA GLY A 192 -5.03 -10.97 -3.18
C GLY A 192 -4.50 -10.49 -1.83
N THR A 193 -4.23 -11.40 -0.89
CA THR A 193 -3.67 -11.05 0.42
C THR A 193 -2.25 -10.50 0.30
N ALA A 194 -1.40 -11.07 -0.56
CA ALA A 194 -0.05 -10.58 -0.78
C ALA A 194 -0.04 -9.16 -1.37
N ALA A 195 -0.91 -8.87 -2.34
CA ALA A 195 -1.05 -7.52 -2.92
C ALA A 195 -1.56 -6.48 -1.91
N ILE A 196 -2.41 -6.89 -0.96
CA ILE A 196 -2.88 -6.01 0.12
C ILE A 196 -1.74 -5.70 1.10
N THR A 197 -0.97 -6.71 1.51
CA THR A 197 0.22 -6.48 2.33
C THR A 197 1.22 -5.59 1.59
N TYR A 198 1.39 -5.80 0.29
CA TYR A 198 2.30 -5.04 -0.55
C TYR A 198 1.92 -3.56 -0.70
N SER A 199 0.63 -3.22 -0.73
CA SER A 199 0.20 -1.81 -0.72
C SER A 199 0.27 -1.16 0.67
N GLY A 200 0.37 -1.94 1.74
CA GLY A 200 0.26 -1.47 3.12
C GLY A 200 1.35 -0.46 3.53
N TRP A 201 2.57 -0.60 3.03
CA TRP A 201 3.70 0.27 3.41
C TRP A 201 3.65 1.65 2.74
N LEU A 202 3.12 1.73 1.52
CA LEU A 202 3.04 2.97 0.74
C LEU A 202 2.04 3.98 1.31
N ARG A 203 1.03 3.52 2.06
CA ARG A 203 0.00 4.41 2.63
C ARG A 203 0.49 5.29 3.79
N ASN A 204 1.68 5.04 4.32
CA ASN A 204 2.24 5.87 5.39
C ASN A 204 2.75 7.24 4.90
N ASP A 205 2.80 7.47 3.59
CA ASP A 205 3.24 8.74 2.99
C ASP A 205 2.33 9.93 3.31
N HIS A 206 1.09 9.69 3.76
CA HIS A 206 0.13 10.74 4.12
C HIS A 206 0.01 10.99 5.63
N VAL A 207 0.79 10.29 6.47
CA VAL A 207 0.78 10.49 7.93
C VAL A 207 2.02 11.28 8.37
N GLY A 208 2.03 12.58 8.02
CA GLY A 208 2.65 13.65 8.80
C GLY A 208 4.18 13.81 8.76
N PHE A 209 4.64 14.73 7.91
CA PHE A 209 5.39 15.90 8.39
C PHE A 209 5.03 17.08 7.48
N ASP A 210 3.99 17.80 7.87
CA ASP A 210 3.69 19.13 7.36
C ASP A 210 4.87 20.01 7.80
N ASP A 211 5.81 20.26 6.89
CA ASP A 211 6.88 21.25 7.05
C ASP A 211 6.23 22.63 7.13
N ARG A 212 5.64 22.92 8.29
CA ARG A 212 5.41 24.27 8.77
C ARG A 212 6.72 24.83 9.28
N HIS A 213 7.60 25.19 8.35
CA HIS A 213 8.61 26.22 8.56
C HIS A 213 8.91 26.92 7.23
N ASP A 214 8.05 27.87 6.88
CA ASP A 214 8.50 29.20 6.45
C ASP A 214 7.33 30.19 6.52
N CYS A 215 7.13 30.76 7.71
CA CYS A 215 6.53 32.07 7.84
C CYS A 215 7.66 33.11 7.87
N PRO A 216 7.79 34.01 6.88
CA PRO A 216 8.35 35.32 7.12
C PRO A 216 7.21 36.23 7.59
N GLY A 217 7.09 36.38 8.90
CA GLY A 217 6.37 37.51 9.49
C GLY A 217 7.15 38.80 9.23
N GLY A 218 6.51 39.74 8.54
CA GLY A 218 7.06 41.07 8.29
C GLY A 218 6.03 41.93 7.55
N GLY A 219 4.94 42.29 8.22
CA GLY A 219 3.96 43.21 7.66
C GLY A 219 4.52 44.62 7.50
N PRO A 220 4.03 45.42 6.54
CA PRO A 220 4.09 46.86 6.63
C PRO A 220 2.75 47.39 7.14
N SER A 221 2.85 48.11 8.26
CA SER A 221 1.83 49.01 8.79
C SER A 221 1.41 50.05 7.74
N ASN A 222 0.14 50.43 7.88
CA ASN A 222 -0.60 51.42 7.12
C ASN A 222 0.15 52.72 6.80
N THR A 223 -0.26 53.28 5.68
CA THR A 223 -0.03 54.62 5.13
C THR A 223 -0.26 55.76 6.12
N ASP A 224 0.64 56.76 6.10
CA ASP A 224 0.37 58.21 6.04
C ASP A 224 1.40 59.03 6.84
N ALA A 225 2.26 59.79 6.15
CA ALA A 225 2.68 61.15 6.50
C ALA A 225 3.71 61.72 5.51
N CYS A 226 3.21 62.55 4.59
CA CYS A 226 3.73 63.88 4.25
C CYS A 226 5.24 64.09 4.00
N THR A 227 5.58 64.24 2.72
CA THR A 227 6.27 65.42 2.12
C THR A 227 7.36 66.16 2.93
N GLY A 228 8.58 66.16 2.39
CA GLY A 228 9.62 67.14 2.73
C GLY A 228 10.78 67.07 1.73
N ARG A 229 10.70 67.89 0.68
CA ARG A 229 11.76 68.20 -0.29
C ARG A 229 12.44 69.50 0.17
N ASP A 230 13.77 69.50 0.12
CA ASP A 230 14.75 70.61 0.02
C ASP A 230 14.28 72.05 0.30
N GLY A 231 15.00 72.72 1.22
CA GLY A 231 14.94 74.15 1.50
C GLY A 231 15.45 74.51 2.88
#